data_AF-A0A317F0C2-F1
#
_entry.id   AF-A0A317F0C2-F1
#
_cell.length_a   1.000
_cell.length_b   1.000
_cell.length_c   1.000
_cell.angle_alpha   90.00
_cell.angle_beta   90.00
_cell.angle_gamma   90.00
#
_symmetry.space_group_name_H-M   'P 1'
#
loop_
_entity.id
_entity.type
_entity.pdbx_description
1 polymer ?
#
loop_
_entity_poly.entity_id
_entity_poly.type
_entity_poly.pdbx_seq_one_letter_code
_entity_poly.pdbx_strand_id
1 'polypeptide(L)'
;MRIWLNKHFGFSKGEFNGLLFLIVIIIALKATPAVFEHFKPVEKDGPNLLAQIQKIEVTDQNNFHYTQGRIEEANPGKAGKLFAFDPNKIDAEGWQTLGLSVKQANSIVNYRNKGGKFYKAEDLQKMYTISPEMYKKLLPYVHIENQESSYSKNDFKYEKKEFVKKALVIVDINLADSAQLDEIKGIGGAFANRILKYRERLGGFYKKEQLLEVYGLDSVKYEEIKNQVSLSPIKLKTVNINNAVFNDLKSNPYLSYKQINAIIQYRKQHGNYSGPNDLKKVVILNQQTIDKITPYISF
;
A
#
# COMPACT_ATOMS: atom_id res chain seq x y z
N MET A 1 -1.61 30.85 40.80
CA MET A 1 -1.51 29.56 40.06
C MET A 1 -0.07 29.19 39.69
N ARG A 2 0.69 30.07 39.04
CA ARG A 2 2.11 29.83 38.65
C ARG A 2 3.05 29.43 39.81
N ILE A 3 2.96 30.12 40.96
CA ILE A 3 3.82 29.85 42.13
C ILE A 3 3.53 28.46 42.74
N TRP A 4 2.25 28.06 42.76
CA TRP A 4 1.82 26.75 43.26
C TRP A 4 2.25 25.62 42.31
N LEU A 5 2.10 25.81 40.99
CA LEU A 5 2.53 24.83 39.97
C LEU A 5 4.05 24.63 39.93
N ASN A 6 4.83 25.70 40.05
CA ASN A 6 6.29 25.58 40.13
C ASN A 6 6.76 24.81 41.36
N LYS A 7 6.04 24.94 42.48
CA LYS A 7 6.39 24.27 43.75
C LYS A 7 6.11 22.76 43.72
N HIS A 8 5.15 22.29 42.92
CA HIS A 8 4.77 20.87 42.88
C HIS A 8 5.23 20.12 41.64
N PHE A 9 5.46 20.83 40.52
CA PHE A 9 5.77 20.19 39.23
C PHE A 9 7.04 20.73 38.57
N GLY A 10 7.74 21.71 39.18
CA GLY A 10 9.06 22.15 38.71
C GLY A 10 9.07 22.90 37.37
N PHE A 11 7.92 23.43 36.92
CA PHE A 11 7.80 24.07 35.61
C PHE A 11 8.76 25.25 35.42
N SER A 12 9.43 25.29 34.27
CA SER A 12 10.21 26.45 33.84
C SER A 12 9.30 27.59 33.36
N LYS A 13 9.82 28.82 33.31
CA LYS A 13 9.03 29.97 32.80
C LYS A 13 8.54 29.74 31.37
N GLY A 14 9.33 29.05 30.54
CA GLY A 14 8.99 28.70 29.16
C GLY A 14 7.91 27.63 29.07
N GLU A 15 8.01 26.58 29.89
CA GLU A 15 7.01 25.50 29.94
C GLU A 15 5.64 25.98 30.41
N PHE A 16 5.61 26.90 31.38
CA PHE A 16 4.35 27.49 31.85
C PHE A 16 3.66 28.30 30.73
N ASN A 17 4.43 29.08 29.97
CA ASN A 17 3.90 29.82 28.82
C ASN A 17 3.43 28.86 27.71
N GLY A 18 4.16 27.76 27.48
CA GLY A 18 3.76 26.70 26.55
C GLY A 18 2.47 26.01 26.97
N LEU A 19 2.30 25.72 28.26
CA LEU A 19 1.09 25.11 28.81
C LEU A 19 -0.12 26.05 28.69
N LEU A 20 0.04 27.34 28.98
CA LEU A 20 -1.02 28.33 28.77
C LEU A 20 -1.41 28.44 27.29
N PHE A 21 -0.42 28.45 26.39
CA PHE A 21 -0.67 28.47 24.95
C PHE A 21 -1.43 27.22 24.48
N LEU A 22 -1.06 26.04 24.97
CA LEU A 22 -1.73 24.78 24.67
C LEU A 22 -3.18 24.75 25.17
N ILE A 23 -3.45 25.29 26.37
CA ILE A 23 -4.81 25.42 26.91
C ILE A 23 -5.66 26.32 26.01
N VAL A 24 -5.11 27.45 25.52
CA VAL A 24 -5.81 28.34 24.59
C VAL A 24 -6.14 27.63 23.27
N ILE A 25 -5.21 26.84 22.72
CA ILE A 25 -5.46 26.03 21.52
C ILE A 25 -6.59 25.02 21.76
N ILE A 26 -6.58 24.32 22.89
CA ILE A 26 -7.63 23.33 23.21
C ILE A 26 -8.99 24.00 23.34
N ILE A 27 -9.06 25.18 23.96
CA ILE A 27 -10.29 25.98 24.05
C ILE A 27 -10.73 26.44 22.66
N ALA A 28 -9.82 26.90 21.81
CA ALA A 28 -10.14 27.31 20.44
C ALA A 28 -10.67 26.15 19.59
N LEU A 29 -10.07 24.97 19.67
CA LEU A 29 -10.54 23.76 19.00
C LEU A 29 -11.92 23.33 19.50
N LYS A 30 -12.19 23.42 20.81
CA LYS A 30 -13.52 23.15 21.37
C LYS A 30 -14.55 24.21 21.03
N ALA A 31 -14.15 25.46 20.83
CA ALA A 31 -15.04 26.55 20.43
C ALA A 31 -15.33 26.54 18.93
N THR A 32 -14.50 25.87 18.13
CA THR A 32 -14.64 25.82 16.67
C THR A 32 -16.01 25.30 16.21
N PRO A 33 -16.58 24.19 16.75
CA PRO A 33 -17.92 23.73 16.38
C PRO A 33 -19.01 24.75 16.71
N ALA A 34 -18.96 25.34 17.90
CA ALA A 34 -19.97 26.32 18.35
C ALA A 34 -19.94 27.61 17.51
N VAL A 35 -18.74 28.09 17.15
CA VAL A 35 -18.56 29.24 16.26
C VAL A 35 -19.02 28.89 14.83
N PHE A 36 -18.71 27.68 14.36
CA PHE A 36 -19.08 27.23 13.02
C PHE A 36 -20.60 27.05 12.86
N GLU A 37 -21.29 26.57 13.90
CA GLU A 37 -22.76 26.49 13.95
C GLU A 37 -23.43 27.87 13.99
N HIS A 38 -22.77 28.89 14.56
CA HIS A 38 -23.33 30.24 14.63
C HIS A 38 -23.22 31.02 13.32
N PHE A 39 -22.20 30.73 12.50
CA PHE A 39 -21.94 31.45 11.23
C PHE A 39 -22.35 30.68 9.96
N LYS A 40 -22.83 29.44 10.08
CA LYS A 40 -23.48 28.72 8.98
C LYS A 40 -24.97 28.53 9.27
N PRO A 41 -25.89 29.00 8.41
CA PRO A 41 -27.27 28.53 8.50
C PRO A 41 -27.27 27.01 8.31
N VAL A 42 -27.84 26.28 9.26
CA VAL A 42 -28.01 24.84 9.19
C VAL A 42 -28.90 24.55 7.98
N GLU A 43 -28.29 24.14 6.85
CA GLU A 43 -29.01 23.29 5.90
C GLU A 43 -29.43 22.07 6.71
N LYS A 44 -30.74 21.93 6.98
CA LYS A 44 -31.26 20.72 7.59
C LYS A 44 -30.87 19.58 6.68
N ASP A 45 -29.92 18.77 7.12
CA ASP A 45 -29.50 17.56 6.42
C ASP A 45 -30.75 16.79 6.01
N GLY A 46 -30.93 16.62 4.70
CA GLY A 46 -32.08 15.92 4.17
C GLY A 46 -32.15 14.50 4.76
N PRO A 47 -33.35 13.90 4.88
CA PRO A 47 -33.57 12.58 5.49
C PRO A 47 -32.76 11.43 4.85
N ASN A 48 -32.06 11.72 3.74
CA ASN A 48 -31.20 10.79 3.04
C ASN A 48 -29.73 10.79 3.48
N LEU A 49 -29.28 11.66 4.40
CA LEU A 49 -27.87 11.64 4.84
C LEU A 49 -27.59 10.44 5.75
N LEU A 50 -28.47 10.15 6.70
CA LEU A 50 -28.41 8.93 7.52
C LEU A 50 -28.56 7.67 6.66
N ALA A 51 -29.42 7.70 5.64
CA ALA A 51 -29.54 6.61 4.66
C ALA A 51 -28.29 6.44 3.80
N GLN A 52 -27.54 7.52 3.53
CA GLN A 52 -26.26 7.46 2.81
C GLN A 52 -25.12 6.95 3.69
N ILE A 53 -25.06 7.34 4.96
CA ILE A 53 -24.06 6.84 5.92
C ILE A 53 -24.28 5.35 6.18
N GLN A 54 -25.54 4.92 6.39
CA GLN A 54 -25.87 3.49 6.44
C GLN A 54 -25.53 2.77 5.14
N LYS A 55 -25.76 3.38 3.98
CA LYS A 55 -25.34 2.79 2.69
C LYS A 55 -23.82 2.65 2.58
N ILE A 56 -23.02 3.56 3.13
CA ILE A 56 -21.55 3.50 3.07
C ILE A 56 -21.01 2.39 3.98
N GLU A 57 -21.53 2.26 5.20
CA GLU A 57 -21.13 1.19 6.14
C GLU A 57 -21.57 -0.20 5.63
N VAL A 58 -22.76 -0.28 5.02
CA VAL A 58 -23.24 -1.46 4.28
C VAL A 58 -22.43 -1.71 3.00
N THR A 59 -21.86 -0.68 2.35
CA THR A 59 -21.04 -0.83 1.14
C THR A 59 -19.65 -1.41 1.42
N ASP A 60 -19.04 -1.13 2.57
CA ASP A 60 -17.74 -1.73 2.94
C ASP A 60 -17.87 -3.20 3.37
N GLN A 61 -18.90 -3.56 4.13
CA GLN A 61 -19.23 -4.97 4.38
C GLN A 61 -19.62 -5.69 3.09
N ASN A 62 -20.42 -5.03 2.24
CA ASN A 62 -20.79 -5.62 0.97
C ASN A 62 -19.62 -5.68 -0.01
N ASN A 63 -18.59 -4.83 0.01
CA ASN A 63 -17.44 -4.95 -0.90
C ASN A 63 -16.58 -6.20 -0.65
N PHE A 64 -16.54 -6.66 0.60
CA PHE A 64 -15.99 -7.98 0.95
C PHE A 64 -16.84 -9.13 0.38
N HIS A 65 -18.17 -8.95 0.31
CA HIS A 65 -19.13 -9.90 -0.26
C HIS A 65 -19.40 -9.74 -1.78
N TYR A 66 -19.11 -8.59 -2.40
CA TYR A 66 -19.41 -8.26 -3.81
C TYR A 66 -18.38 -8.89 -4.76
N THR A 67 -17.13 -9.04 -4.31
CA THR A 67 -16.13 -9.86 -5.01
C THR A 67 -16.47 -11.35 -4.92
N GLN A 68 -17.22 -11.77 -3.89
CA GLN A 68 -17.61 -13.15 -3.63
C GLN A 68 -18.88 -13.55 -4.43
N GLY A 69 -19.91 -12.71 -4.47
CA GLY A 69 -21.17 -12.95 -5.20
C GLY A 69 -21.03 -12.91 -6.73
N ARG A 70 -20.16 -12.06 -7.29
CA ARG A 70 -19.92 -12.03 -8.75
C ARG A 70 -19.24 -13.29 -9.29
N ILE A 71 -18.56 -14.07 -8.45
CA ILE A 71 -17.96 -15.36 -8.85
C ILE A 71 -19.02 -16.46 -8.85
N GLU A 72 -20.03 -16.37 -7.97
CA GLU A 72 -21.15 -17.32 -7.88
C GLU A 72 -22.23 -17.07 -8.95
N GLU A 73 -22.54 -15.82 -9.29
CA GLU A 73 -23.55 -15.47 -10.32
C GLU A 73 -23.07 -15.69 -11.76
N ALA A 74 -21.75 -15.73 -12.01
CA ALA A 74 -21.20 -15.85 -13.36
C ALA A 74 -21.29 -17.28 -13.95
N ASN A 75 -21.87 -18.25 -13.23
CA ASN A 75 -22.02 -19.61 -13.72
C ASN A 75 -23.30 -20.29 -13.19
N PRO A 76 -24.49 -19.99 -13.76
CA PRO A 76 -25.72 -20.72 -13.44
C PRO A 76 -25.66 -22.09 -14.12
N GLY A 77 -24.99 -23.07 -13.48
CA GLY A 77 -24.64 -24.29 -14.21
C GLY A 77 -24.23 -25.47 -13.35
N LYS A 78 -25.13 -25.91 -12.47
CA LYS A 78 -25.42 -27.29 -12.03
C LYS A 78 -25.79 -27.28 -10.54
N ALA A 79 -26.98 -27.74 -10.22
CA ALA A 79 -27.33 -28.12 -8.85
C ALA A 79 -26.34 -29.21 -8.42
N GLY A 80 -25.34 -28.83 -7.62
CA GLY A 80 -24.30 -29.74 -7.16
C GLY A 80 -24.90 -30.89 -6.37
N LYS A 81 -24.41 -32.11 -6.61
CA LYS A 81 -24.80 -33.27 -5.81
C LYS A 81 -24.02 -33.21 -4.51
N LEU A 82 -24.70 -33.03 -3.38
CA LEU A 82 -24.06 -33.07 -2.07
C LEU A 82 -23.75 -34.53 -1.70
N PHE A 83 -22.50 -34.81 -1.37
CA PHE A 83 -22.04 -36.12 -0.93
C PHE A 83 -21.02 -35.96 0.20
N ALA A 84 -20.87 -36.96 1.06
CA ALA A 84 -19.89 -36.93 2.13
C ALA A 84 -18.46 -36.93 1.58
N PHE A 85 -17.61 -36.01 2.02
CA PHE A 85 -16.28 -35.83 1.45
C PHE A 85 -15.23 -35.40 2.48
N ASP A 86 -13.97 -35.72 2.20
CA ASP A 86 -12.81 -35.23 2.94
C ASP A 86 -12.13 -34.09 2.14
N PRO A 87 -12.11 -32.85 2.65
CA PRO A 87 -11.42 -31.72 2.04
C PRO A 87 -9.94 -31.97 1.72
N ASN A 88 -9.28 -32.86 2.46
CA ASN A 88 -7.88 -33.22 2.24
C ASN A 88 -7.68 -34.25 1.12
N LYS A 89 -8.73 -34.95 0.68
CA LYS A 89 -8.65 -36.01 -0.34
C LYS A 89 -9.36 -35.67 -1.65
N ILE A 90 -10.44 -34.90 -1.59
CA ILE A 90 -11.25 -34.56 -2.76
C ILE A 90 -10.48 -33.71 -3.78
N ASP A 91 -10.65 -33.98 -5.07
CA ASP A 91 -9.98 -33.26 -6.16
C ASP A 91 -10.80 -32.06 -6.67
N ALA A 92 -10.29 -31.35 -7.68
CA ALA A 92 -10.95 -30.17 -8.22
C ALA A 92 -12.31 -30.50 -8.86
N GLU A 93 -12.49 -31.70 -9.43
CA GLU A 93 -13.76 -32.14 -10.02
C GLU A 93 -14.80 -32.47 -8.95
N GLY A 94 -14.38 -33.08 -7.85
CA GLY A 94 -15.22 -33.32 -6.69
C GLY A 94 -15.72 -32.01 -6.07
N TRP A 95 -14.84 -31.02 -5.90
CA TRP A 95 -15.25 -29.68 -5.45
C TRP A 95 -16.26 -29.02 -6.40
N GLN A 96 -16.11 -29.20 -7.71
CA GLN A 96 -17.07 -28.70 -8.69
C GLN A 96 -18.42 -29.43 -8.60
N THR A 97 -18.41 -30.73 -8.34
CA THR A 97 -19.63 -31.52 -8.14
C THR A 97 -20.42 -31.05 -6.91
N LEU A 98 -19.73 -30.50 -5.90
CA LEU A 98 -20.32 -29.86 -4.72
C LEU A 98 -20.84 -28.43 -4.98
N GLY A 99 -20.69 -27.91 -6.20
CA GLY A 99 -21.23 -26.62 -6.63
C GLY A 99 -20.23 -25.46 -6.63
N LEU A 100 -18.93 -25.73 -6.45
CA LEU A 100 -17.91 -24.68 -6.56
C LEU A 100 -17.52 -24.46 -8.03
N SER A 101 -17.19 -23.22 -8.40
CA SER A 101 -16.61 -22.95 -9.72
C SER A 101 -15.22 -23.59 -9.85
N VAL A 102 -14.78 -23.81 -11.10
CA VAL A 102 -13.42 -24.28 -11.44
C VAL A 102 -12.34 -23.49 -10.70
N LYS A 103 -12.49 -22.15 -10.62
CA LYS A 103 -11.52 -21.28 -9.95
C LYS A 103 -11.50 -21.49 -8.42
N GLN A 104 -12.66 -21.63 -7.79
CA GLN A 104 -12.77 -21.87 -6.35
C GLN A 104 -12.18 -23.25 -5.99
N ALA A 105 -12.55 -24.29 -6.75
CA ALA A 105 -12.01 -25.65 -6.58
C ALA A 105 -10.48 -25.67 -6.67
N ASN A 106 -9.92 -25.04 -7.71
CA ASN A 106 -8.46 -24.96 -7.90
C ASN A 106 -7.76 -24.18 -6.78
N SER A 107 -8.39 -23.14 -6.21
CA SER A 107 -7.83 -22.41 -5.07
C SER A 107 -7.70 -23.30 -3.83
N ILE A 108 -8.70 -24.14 -3.56
CA ILE A 108 -8.67 -25.09 -2.44
C ILE A 108 -7.60 -26.17 -2.65
N VAL A 109 -7.51 -26.72 -3.86
CA VAL A 109 -6.45 -27.69 -4.20
C VAL A 109 -5.06 -27.06 -4.10
N ASN A 110 -4.89 -25.81 -4.54
CA ASN A 110 -3.62 -25.09 -4.42
C ASN A 110 -3.22 -24.83 -2.97
N TYR A 111 -4.17 -24.51 -2.09
CA TYR A 111 -3.92 -24.41 -0.66
C TYR A 111 -3.39 -25.72 -0.10
N ARG A 112 -4.00 -26.86 -0.46
CA ARG A 112 -3.53 -28.19 -0.08
C ARG A 112 -2.13 -28.51 -0.63
N ASN A 113 -1.88 -28.23 -1.90
CA ASN A 113 -0.58 -28.48 -2.55
C ASN A 113 0.55 -27.64 -1.93
N LYS A 114 0.23 -26.48 -1.35
CA LYS A 114 1.18 -25.62 -0.61
C LYS A 114 1.38 -26.06 0.85
N GLY A 115 0.82 -27.20 1.24
CA GLY A 115 0.95 -27.77 2.60
C GLY A 115 -0.17 -27.39 3.56
N GLY A 116 -1.20 -26.68 3.09
CA GLY A 116 -2.41 -26.44 3.87
C GLY A 116 -3.18 -27.74 4.13
N LYS A 117 -3.73 -27.88 5.33
CA LYS A 117 -4.52 -29.07 5.73
C LYS A 117 -5.75 -28.62 6.53
N PHE A 118 -6.85 -29.33 6.33
CA PHE A 118 -8.09 -29.14 7.07
C PHE A 118 -8.13 -30.17 8.20
N TYR A 119 -8.18 -29.71 9.44
CA TYR A 119 -8.17 -30.60 10.61
C TYR A 119 -9.58 -30.77 11.18
N LYS A 120 -10.44 -29.77 10.98
CA LYS A 120 -11.84 -29.79 11.38
C LYS A 120 -12.71 -29.15 10.32
N ALA A 121 -14.00 -29.47 10.30
CA ALA A 121 -14.91 -28.99 9.25
C ALA A 121 -14.97 -27.45 9.20
N GLU A 122 -14.79 -26.78 10.34
CA GLU A 122 -14.78 -25.32 10.45
C GLU A 122 -13.57 -24.67 9.74
N ASP A 123 -12.49 -25.41 9.48
CA ASP A 123 -11.33 -24.88 8.76
C ASP A 123 -11.68 -24.48 7.32
N LEU A 124 -12.78 -25.00 6.76
CA LEU A 124 -13.28 -24.56 5.45
C LEU A 124 -13.72 -23.09 5.46
N GLN A 125 -14.11 -22.51 6.60
CA GLN A 125 -14.40 -21.07 6.69
C GLN A 125 -13.17 -20.19 6.44
N LYS A 126 -11.96 -20.73 6.67
CA LYS A 126 -10.71 -20.00 6.42
C LYS A 126 -10.41 -19.86 4.93
N MET A 127 -11.09 -20.64 4.08
CA MET A 127 -10.92 -20.55 2.64
C MET A 127 -11.73 -19.37 2.10
N TYR A 128 -11.00 -18.32 1.70
CA TYR A 128 -11.59 -17.11 1.09
C TYR A 128 -12.51 -17.41 -0.10
N THR A 129 -12.31 -18.54 -0.77
CA THR A 129 -13.10 -18.95 -1.94
C THR A 129 -14.45 -19.60 -1.61
N ILE A 130 -14.77 -19.86 -0.34
CA ILE A 130 -16.03 -20.47 0.10
C ILE A 130 -16.89 -19.39 0.76
N SER A 131 -18.08 -19.13 0.21
CA SER A 131 -19.02 -18.19 0.82
C SER A 131 -19.60 -18.73 2.12
N PRO A 132 -20.03 -17.86 3.05
CA PRO A 132 -20.68 -18.31 4.29
C PRO A 132 -21.91 -19.20 4.04
N GLU A 133 -22.64 -18.96 2.95
CA GLU A 133 -23.79 -19.77 2.55
C GLU A 133 -23.38 -21.15 2.02
N MET A 134 -22.37 -21.19 1.15
CA MET A 134 -21.82 -22.45 0.64
C MET A 134 -21.21 -23.28 1.78
N TYR A 135 -20.49 -22.65 2.69
CA TYR A 135 -19.95 -23.31 3.88
C TYR A 135 -21.06 -24.00 4.68
N LYS A 136 -22.18 -23.31 4.95
CA LYS A 136 -23.32 -23.88 5.67
C LYS A 136 -23.93 -25.09 4.94
N LYS A 137 -23.96 -25.07 3.60
CA LYS A 137 -24.46 -26.19 2.78
C LYS A 137 -23.52 -27.40 2.80
N LEU A 138 -22.21 -27.16 2.81
CA LEU A 138 -21.20 -28.22 2.79
C LEU A 138 -20.99 -28.85 4.17
N LEU A 139 -21.09 -28.07 5.24
CA LEU A 139 -20.78 -28.47 6.61
C LEU A 139 -21.34 -29.85 7.02
N PRO A 140 -22.61 -30.20 6.74
CA PRO A 140 -23.16 -31.51 7.12
C PRO A 140 -22.51 -32.71 6.42
N TYR A 141 -21.77 -32.47 5.33
CA TYR A 141 -21.17 -33.50 4.48
C TYR A 141 -19.65 -33.58 4.62
N VAL A 142 -19.04 -32.72 5.45
CA VAL A 142 -17.59 -32.73 5.65
C VAL A 142 -17.22 -33.82 6.63
N HIS A 143 -16.49 -34.83 6.16
CA HIS A 143 -15.94 -35.89 6.99
C HIS A 143 -14.42 -35.89 6.87
N ILE A 144 -13.75 -35.47 7.93
CA ILE A 144 -12.29 -35.53 8.05
C ILE A 144 -11.99 -36.73 8.93
N GLU A 145 -11.29 -37.72 8.39
CA GLU A 145 -10.78 -38.82 9.20
C GLU A 145 -9.95 -38.23 10.34
N ASN A 146 -10.38 -38.49 11.56
CA ASN A 146 -9.82 -37.94 12.78
C ASN A 146 -8.41 -38.53 12.96
N GLN A 147 -7.43 -37.95 12.27
CA GLN A 147 -6.04 -38.14 12.64
C GLN A 147 -5.92 -37.41 13.97
N GLU A 148 -5.84 -38.18 15.06
CA GLU A 148 -5.46 -37.67 16.37
C GLU A 148 -4.43 -36.59 16.14
N SER A 149 -4.76 -35.38 16.60
CA SER A 149 -3.92 -34.22 16.42
C SER A 149 -2.60 -34.44 17.17
N SER A 150 -1.69 -35.21 16.57
CA SER A 150 -0.25 -35.14 16.77
C SER A 150 0.27 -33.84 16.15
N TYR A 151 -0.46 -32.74 16.37
CA TYR A 151 0.21 -31.50 16.71
C TYR A 151 0.87 -31.75 18.05
N SER A 152 2.03 -32.43 18.01
CA SER A 152 3.07 -32.07 18.94
C SER A 152 3.12 -30.55 18.85
N LYS A 153 2.85 -29.87 19.96
CA LYS A 153 3.45 -28.56 20.19
C LYS A 153 4.95 -28.83 20.15
N ASN A 154 5.50 -29.02 18.96
CA ASN A 154 6.87 -28.74 18.72
C ASN A 154 6.91 -27.26 19.03
N ASP A 155 7.38 -26.98 20.24
CA ASP A 155 7.98 -25.71 20.59
C ASP A 155 8.90 -25.40 19.42
N PHE A 156 8.39 -24.68 18.43
CA PHE A 156 9.22 -23.91 17.54
C PHE A 156 9.91 -22.98 18.51
N LYS A 157 11.09 -23.40 18.99
CA LYS A 157 12.01 -22.54 19.72
C LYS A 157 12.21 -21.39 18.77
N TYR A 158 11.50 -20.31 19.04
CA TYR A 158 11.68 -19.06 18.35
C TYR A 158 13.06 -18.63 18.79
N GLU A 159 14.07 -19.04 18.03
CA GLU A 159 15.40 -18.48 18.14
C GLU A 159 15.21 -17.02 17.82
N LYS A 160 15.07 -16.23 18.89
CA LYS A 160 15.05 -14.79 18.83
C LYS A 160 16.39 -14.41 18.24
N LYS A 161 16.45 -14.27 16.92
CA LYS A 161 17.62 -13.73 16.23
C LYS A 161 17.92 -12.42 16.91
N GLU A 162 19.04 -12.38 17.64
CA GLU A 162 19.50 -11.15 18.26
C GLU A 162 19.82 -10.20 17.12
N PHE A 163 18.97 -9.18 16.96
CA PHE A 163 19.23 -8.10 16.03
C PHE A 163 20.42 -7.33 16.56
N VAL A 164 21.61 -7.66 16.04
CA VAL A 164 22.82 -6.86 16.26
C VAL A 164 22.46 -5.43 15.84
N LYS A 165 22.57 -4.50 16.78
CA LYS A 165 22.30 -3.08 16.50
C LYS A 165 23.29 -2.63 15.42
N LYS A 166 22.78 -2.34 14.22
CA LYS A 166 23.57 -1.81 13.11
C LYS A 166 24.25 -0.51 13.55
N ALA A 167 25.55 -0.39 13.27
CA ALA A 167 26.27 0.87 13.46
C ALA A 167 25.70 1.94 12.52
N LEU A 168 25.78 3.20 12.91
CA LEU A 168 25.36 4.30 12.03
C LEU A 168 26.40 4.45 10.92
N VAL A 169 26.06 3.96 9.72
CA VAL A 169 26.86 4.10 8.50
C VAL A 169 26.23 5.17 7.63
N ILE A 170 27.05 6.01 7.00
CA ILE A 170 26.60 6.95 5.99
C ILE A 170 26.72 6.25 4.63
N VAL A 171 25.59 6.07 3.97
CA VAL A 171 25.48 5.31 2.72
C VAL A 171 25.07 6.25 1.60
N ASP A 172 25.81 6.16 0.49
CA ASP A 172 25.50 6.92 -0.72
C ASP A 172 24.40 6.23 -1.52
N ILE A 173 23.24 6.86 -1.66
CA ILE A 173 22.09 6.23 -2.31
C ILE A 173 22.28 6.00 -3.82
N ASN A 174 23.19 6.74 -4.47
CA ASN A 174 23.46 6.58 -5.89
C ASN A 174 24.45 5.45 -6.18
N LEU A 175 25.40 5.22 -5.27
CA LEU A 175 26.47 4.24 -5.46
C LEU A 175 26.21 2.91 -4.73
N ALA A 176 25.40 2.94 -3.66
CA ALA A 176 25.21 1.77 -2.82
C ALA A 176 24.52 0.60 -3.55
N ASP A 177 24.92 -0.61 -3.19
CA ASP A 177 24.18 -1.83 -3.54
C ASP A 177 23.07 -2.14 -2.52
N SER A 178 22.37 -3.26 -2.70
CA SER A 178 21.26 -3.62 -1.80
C SER A 178 21.72 -3.96 -0.39
N ALA A 179 22.94 -4.47 -0.22
CA ALA A 179 23.48 -4.85 1.07
C ALA A 179 23.86 -3.60 1.86
N GLN A 180 24.55 -2.66 1.21
CA GLN A 180 24.92 -1.36 1.78
C GLN A 180 23.69 -0.53 2.16
N LEU A 181 22.64 -0.53 1.33
CA LEU A 181 21.39 0.14 1.69
C LEU A 181 20.70 -0.52 2.88
N ASP A 182 20.81 -1.85 3.03
CA ASP A 182 20.29 -2.55 4.20
C ASP A 182 21.05 -2.15 5.48
N GLU A 183 22.31 -1.71 5.42
CA GLU A 183 23.05 -1.26 6.61
C GLU A 183 22.44 -0.03 7.28
N ILE A 184 21.68 0.79 6.54
CA ILE A 184 20.99 1.96 7.08
C ILE A 184 19.97 1.52 8.13
N LYS A 185 20.12 2.00 9.37
CA LYS A 185 19.18 1.68 10.43
C LYS A 185 17.78 2.21 10.08
N GLY A 186 16.81 1.31 10.00
CA GLY A 186 15.43 1.61 9.59
C GLY A 186 15.12 1.18 8.14
N ILE A 187 16.14 0.84 7.36
CA ILE A 187 16.01 0.22 6.04
C ILE A 187 16.30 -1.27 6.17
N GLY A 188 15.33 -2.07 5.76
CA GLY A 188 15.50 -3.51 5.58
C GLY A 188 15.66 -3.86 4.10
N GLY A 189 16.00 -5.12 3.80
CA GLY A 189 16.16 -5.61 2.42
C GLY A 189 14.99 -5.29 1.49
N ALA A 190 13.75 -5.22 1.98
CA ALA A 190 12.60 -4.80 1.18
C ALA A 190 12.69 -3.32 0.74
N PHE A 191 13.07 -2.42 1.65
CA PHE A 191 13.24 -1.00 1.34
C PHE A 191 14.48 -0.77 0.48
N ALA A 192 15.60 -1.44 0.78
CA ALA A 192 16.81 -1.40 -0.04
C ALA A 192 16.49 -1.72 -1.51
N ASN A 193 15.77 -2.82 -1.76
CA ASN A 193 15.34 -3.19 -3.10
C ASN A 193 14.42 -2.16 -3.77
N ARG A 194 13.53 -1.52 -3.02
CA ARG A 194 12.64 -0.46 -3.56
C ARG A 194 13.43 0.79 -3.94
N ILE A 195 14.39 1.20 -3.10
CA ILE A 195 15.27 2.34 -3.35
C ILE A 195 16.09 2.09 -4.62
N LEU A 196 16.69 0.90 -4.76
CA LEU A 196 17.43 0.51 -5.97
C LEU A 196 16.57 0.56 -7.23
N LYS A 197 15.40 -0.09 -7.21
CA LYS A 197 14.49 -0.10 -8.36
C LYS A 197 14.04 1.31 -8.73
N TYR A 198 13.78 2.16 -7.74
CA TYR A 198 13.41 3.55 -8.00
C TYR A 198 14.56 4.33 -8.61
N ARG A 199 15.78 4.19 -8.06
CA ARG A 199 17.02 4.79 -8.60
C ARG A 199 17.23 4.46 -10.07
N GLU A 200 17.10 3.18 -10.43
CA GLU A 200 17.31 2.69 -11.79
C GLU A 200 16.29 3.26 -12.77
N ARG A 201 15.01 3.32 -12.38
CA ARG A 201 13.93 3.90 -13.17
C ARG A 201 14.07 5.41 -13.36
N LEU A 202 14.54 6.08 -12.31
CA LEU A 202 14.73 7.51 -12.28
C LEU A 202 15.96 7.93 -13.09
N GLY A 203 17.04 7.14 -13.05
CA GLY A 203 18.33 7.46 -13.66
C GLY A 203 19.36 8.02 -12.67
N GLY A 204 19.18 7.75 -11.37
CA GLY A 204 19.95 8.34 -10.27
C GLY A 204 19.15 9.40 -9.51
N PHE A 205 19.45 9.58 -8.23
CA PHE A 205 18.89 10.66 -7.41
C PHE A 205 19.71 11.94 -7.60
N TYR A 206 19.04 13.09 -7.74
CA TYR A 206 19.71 14.41 -7.74
C TYR A 206 19.50 15.18 -6.43
N LYS A 207 18.58 14.73 -5.58
CA LYS A 207 18.35 15.26 -4.23
C LYS A 207 17.87 14.17 -3.28
N LYS A 208 18.15 14.30 -1.99
CA LYS A 208 17.81 13.27 -0.99
C LYS A 208 16.30 13.12 -0.80
N GLU A 209 15.54 14.21 -0.97
CA GLU A 209 14.09 14.25 -0.75
C GLU A 209 13.32 13.37 -1.75
N GLN A 210 13.94 12.97 -2.87
CA GLN A 210 13.34 12.00 -3.79
C GLN A 210 13.16 10.62 -3.17
N LEU A 211 13.81 10.33 -2.05
CA LEU A 211 13.55 9.13 -1.26
C LEU A 211 12.08 9.08 -0.77
N LEU A 212 11.44 10.23 -0.52
CA LEU A 212 10.01 10.31 -0.14
C LEU A 212 9.07 9.81 -1.24
N GLU A 213 9.56 9.71 -2.48
CA GLU A 213 8.79 9.21 -3.61
C GLU A 213 8.90 7.68 -3.76
N VAL A 214 9.78 7.04 -2.98
CA VAL A 214 9.92 5.59 -2.93
C VAL A 214 8.76 4.99 -2.13
N TYR A 215 8.08 4.00 -2.72
CA TYR A 215 6.89 3.40 -2.11
C TYR A 215 7.14 2.87 -0.69
N GLY A 216 6.36 3.39 0.26
CA GLY A 216 6.40 3.04 1.68
C GLY A 216 7.46 3.79 2.49
N LEU A 217 8.19 4.73 1.88
CA LEU A 217 9.15 5.58 2.58
C LEU A 217 8.51 6.95 2.82
N ASP A 218 7.79 7.05 3.93
CA ASP A 218 7.07 8.25 4.33
C ASP A 218 8.01 9.30 4.98
N SER A 219 7.44 10.45 5.34
CA SER A 219 8.18 11.53 6.00
C SER A 219 8.82 11.09 7.31
N VAL A 220 8.14 10.25 8.10
CA VAL A 220 8.66 9.72 9.36
C VAL A 220 9.90 8.87 9.10
N LYS A 221 9.82 7.93 8.16
CA LYS A 221 10.92 7.06 7.78
C LYS A 221 12.10 7.86 7.20
N TYR A 222 11.81 8.85 6.37
CA TYR A 222 12.85 9.72 5.81
C TYR A 222 13.59 10.47 6.92
N GLU A 223 12.88 11.02 7.90
CA GLU A 223 13.49 11.72 9.05
C GLU A 223 14.38 10.80 9.90
N GLU A 224 14.03 9.52 10.03
CA GLU A 224 14.87 8.51 10.72
C GLU A 224 16.19 8.23 9.98
N ILE A 225 16.19 8.26 8.65
CA ILE A 225 17.33 7.81 7.83
C ILE A 225 18.14 8.95 7.22
N LYS A 226 17.63 10.19 7.13
CA LYS A 226 18.24 11.28 6.35
C LYS A 226 19.70 11.59 6.74
N ASN A 227 20.05 11.37 8.00
CA ASN A 227 21.40 11.59 8.52
C ASN A 227 22.37 10.43 8.21
N GLN A 228 21.85 9.28 7.79
CA GLN A 228 22.59 8.09 7.37
C GLN A 228 22.69 8.00 5.83
N VAL A 229 22.11 8.95 5.11
CA VAL A 229 22.11 9.00 3.65
C VAL A 229 23.00 10.13 3.16
N SER A 230 23.92 9.82 2.27
CA SER A 230 24.67 10.79 1.47
C SER A 230 24.24 10.75 0.00
N LEU A 231 24.60 11.80 -0.73
CA LEU A 231 24.32 11.93 -2.15
C LEU A 231 25.56 12.49 -2.84
N SER A 232 26.29 11.64 -3.54
CA SER A 232 27.42 12.08 -4.36
C SER A 232 26.95 12.71 -5.66
N PRO A 233 27.68 13.72 -6.17
CA PRO A 233 27.44 14.26 -7.50
C PRO A 233 27.75 13.18 -8.53
N ILE A 234 26.71 12.65 -9.17
CA ILE A 234 26.83 11.70 -10.28
C ILE A 234 26.27 12.31 -11.56
N LYS A 235 26.75 11.82 -12.70
CA LYS A 235 26.09 12.10 -13.97
C LYS A 235 24.79 11.31 -14.03
N LEU A 236 23.66 12.01 -13.97
CA LEU A 236 22.33 11.40 -14.11
C LEU A 236 22.19 10.75 -15.49
N LYS A 237 21.51 9.61 -15.52
CA LYS A 237 21.12 8.98 -16.79
C LYS A 237 19.96 9.77 -17.37
N THR A 238 20.23 10.49 -18.44
CA THR A 238 19.23 11.30 -19.15
C THR A 238 18.75 10.62 -20.43
N VAL A 239 17.56 11.01 -20.88
CA VAL A 239 16.97 10.57 -22.15
C VAL A 239 16.86 11.77 -23.09
N ASN A 240 17.37 11.67 -24.31
CA ASN A 240 17.20 12.72 -25.31
C ASN A 240 15.75 12.72 -25.82
N ILE A 241 14.99 13.78 -25.51
CA ILE A 241 13.55 13.85 -25.77
C ILE A 241 13.24 13.99 -27.27
N ASN A 242 14.17 14.51 -28.06
CA ASN A 242 14.02 14.69 -29.51
C ASN A 242 14.17 13.36 -30.26
N ASN A 243 14.97 12.44 -29.74
CA ASN A 243 15.18 11.12 -30.35
C ASN A 243 14.45 9.98 -29.63
N ALA A 244 13.95 10.20 -28.41
CA ALA A 244 13.31 9.17 -27.61
C ALA A 244 12.10 8.52 -28.29
N VAL A 245 11.98 7.21 -28.12
CA VAL A 245 10.76 6.44 -28.39
C VAL A 245 10.01 6.17 -27.09
N PHE A 246 8.79 5.63 -27.21
CA PHE A 246 7.92 5.39 -26.06
C PHE A 246 8.60 4.57 -24.95
N ASN A 247 9.34 3.52 -25.31
CA ASN A 247 10.00 2.64 -24.35
C ASN A 247 11.14 3.33 -23.58
N ASP A 248 11.79 4.33 -24.16
CA ASP A 248 12.86 5.08 -23.50
C ASP A 248 12.31 5.93 -22.34
N LEU A 249 11.10 6.47 -22.53
CA LEU A 249 10.43 7.33 -21.54
C LEU A 249 9.60 6.54 -20.53
N LYS A 250 9.14 5.33 -20.89
CA LYS A 250 8.27 4.48 -20.05
C LYS A 250 8.87 4.16 -18.68
N SER A 251 10.19 4.10 -18.58
CA SER A 251 10.89 3.78 -17.33
C SER A 251 10.77 4.90 -16.29
N ASN A 252 10.64 6.16 -16.76
CA ASN A 252 10.64 7.34 -15.91
C ASN A 252 9.40 7.36 -14.98
N PRO A 253 9.58 7.57 -13.66
CA PRO A 253 8.48 7.52 -12.69
C PRO A 253 7.53 8.72 -12.75
N TYR A 254 7.89 9.82 -13.41
CA TYR A 254 7.12 11.06 -13.43
C TYR A 254 6.18 11.21 -14.63
N LEU A 255 6.32 10.35 -15.65
CA LEU A 255 5.54 10.44 -16.87
C LEU A 255 4.51 9.32 -16.96
N SER A 256 3.24 9.70 -17.08
CA SER A 256 2.18 8.76 -17.40
C SER A 256 2.21 8.38 -18.89
N TYR A 257 1.59 7.24 -19.23
CA TYR A 257 1.41 6.78 -20.62
C TYR A 257 0.87 7.89 -21.55
N LYS A 258 -0.14 8.65 -21.09
CA LYS A 258 -0.76 9.73 -21.86
C LYS A 258 0.22 10.88 -22.12
N GLN A 259 1.00 11.25 -21.10
CA GLN A 259 1.99 12.32 -21.20
C GLN A 259 3.14 11.94 -22.14
N ILE A 260 3.65 10.70 -22.06
CA ILE A 260 4.68 10.20 -22.98
C ILE A 260 4.21 10.30 -24.44
N ASN A 261 2.99 9.82 -24.71
CA ASN A 261 2.43 9.90 -26.06
C ASN A 261 2.22 11.34 -26.51
N ALA A 262 1.74 12.23 -25.64
CA ALA A 262 1.55 13.63 -25.96
C ALA A 262 2.89 14.31 -26.35
N ILE A 263 3.97 14.02 -25.62
CA ILE A 263 5.32 14.53 -25.95
C ILE A 263 5.76 14.04 -27.33
N ILE A 264 5.66 12.73 -27.59
CA ILE A 264 6.11 12.15 -28.87
C ILE A 264 5.29 12.69 -30.04
N GLN A 265 3.96 12.81 -29.89
CA GLN A 265 3.09 13.31 -30.95
C GLN A 265 3.30 14.80 -31.20
N TYR A 266 3.44 15.60 -30.14
CA TYR A 266 3.73 17.02 -30.27
C TYR A 266 5.05 17.23 -31.02
N ARG A 267 6.12 16.50 -30.65
CA ARG A 267 7.40 16.52 -31.39
C ARG A 267 7.23 16.20 -32.86
N LYS A 268 6.45 15.17 -33.20
CA LYS A 268 6.20 14.78 -34.60
C LYS A 268 5.46 15.86 -35.39
N GLN A 269 4.58 16.61 -34.75
CA GLN A 269 3.76 17.64 -35.40
C GLN A 269 4.45 19.00 -35.49
N HIS A 270 5.29 19.34 -34.51
CA HIS A 270 5.85 20.68 -34.36
C HIS A 270 7.39 20.73 -34.46
N GLY A 271 8.04 19.58 -34.58
CA GLY A 271 9.51 19.47 -34.63
C GLY A 271 10.15 19.31 -33.25
N ASN A 272 11.47 19.50 -33.21
CA ASN A 272 12.28 19.29 -32.02
C ASN A 272 12.01 20.34 -30.93
N TYR A 273 12.10 19.90 -29.68
CA TYR A 273 12.15 20.78 -28.51
C TYR A 273 13.55 21.39 -28.40
N SER A 274 13.63 22.71 -28.19
CA SER A 274 14.91 23.41 -27.98
C SER A 274 15.28 23.51 -26.50
N GLY A 275 14.30 23.32 -25.60
CA GLY A 275 14.56 23.32 -24.17
C GLY A 275 13.31 23.02 -23.32
N PRO A 276 13.43 23.02 -21.98
CA PRO A 276 12.35 22.62 -21.08
C PRO A 276 11.10 23.50 -21.20
N ASN A 277 11.25 24.76 -21.58
CA ASN A 277 10.13 25.68 -21.77
C ASN A 277 9.21 25.26 -22.92
N ASP A 278 9.73 24.57 -23.95
CA ASP A 278 8.88 24.10 -25.06
C ASP A 278 7.93 22.97 -24.62
N LEU A 279 8.25 22.26 -23.54
CA LEU A 279 7.36 21.23 -22.99
C LEU A 279 6.06 21.81 -22.43
N LYS A 280 6.02 23.10 -22.09
CA LYS A 280 4.79 23.81 -21.68
C LYS A 280 3.75 23.86 -22.79
N LYS A 281 4.16 23.73 -24.06
CA LYS A 281 3.26 23.69 -25.21
C LYS A 281 2.47 22.37 -25.28
N VAL A 282 2.93 21.34 -24.58
CA VAL A 282 2.20 20.08 -24.43
C VAL A 282 1.18 20.22 -23.30
N VAL A 283 -0.09 20.48 -23.65
CA VAL A 283 -1.18 20.88 -22.73
C VAL A 283 -1.35 19.97 -21.50
N ILE A 284 -1.06 18.66 -21.62
CA ILE A 284 -1.19 17.70 -20.52
C ILE A 284 -0.01 17.70 -19.53
N LEU A 285 1.07 18.43 -19.82
CA LEU A 285 2.21 18.60 -18.92
C LEU A 285 2.01 19.84 -18.04
N ASN A 286 1.90 19.63 -16.73
CA ASN A 286 1.93 20.73 -15.78
C ASN A 286 3.37 21.12 -15.43
N GLN A 287 3.55 22.30 -14.82
CA GLN A 287 4.86 22.81 -14.45
C GLN A 287 5.62 21.86 -13.51
N GLN A 288 4.94 21.28 -12.53
CA GLN A 288 5.56 20.36 -11.56
C GLN A 288 6.16 19.12 -12.23
N THR A 289 5.46 18.54 -13.21
CA THR A 289 5.96 17.39 -13.99
C THR A 289 7.17 17.81 -14.82
N ILE A 290 7.12 18.98 -15.48
CA ILE A 290 8.25 19.51 -16.26
C ILE A 290 9.48 19.71 -15.36
N ASP A 291 9.31 20.32 -14.19
CA ASP A 291 10.40 20.53 -13.24
C ASP A 291 11.02 19.21 -12.76
N LYS A 292 10.19 18.20 -12.51
CA LYS A 292 10.65 16.87 -12.07
C LYS A 292 11.40 16.11 -13.15
N ILE A 293 10.98 16.20 -14.41
CA ILE A 293 11.64 15.47 -15.52
C ILE A 293 12.87 16.20 -16.07
N THR A 294 12.95 17.52 -15.93
CA THR A 294 14.03 18.35 -16.50
C THR A 294 15.44 17.83 -16.20
N PRO A 295 15.77 17.39 -14.96
CA PRO A 295 17.08 16.82 -14.65
C PRO A 295 17.41 15.51 -15.41
N TYR A 296 16.40 14.82 -15.91
CA TYR A 296 16.47 13.48 -16.49
C TYR A 296 16.28 13.46 -18.02
N ILE A 297 16.21 14.63 -18.65
CA ILE A 297 16.04 14.75 -20.09
C ILE A 297 17.12 15.63 -20.71
N SER A 298 17.36 15.42 -22.00
CA SER A 298 18.19 16.27 -22.85
C SER A 298 17.47 16.60 -24.15
N PHE A 299 17.96 17.59 -24.88
CA PHE A 299 17.38 18.09 -26.13
C PHE A 299 18.34 17.78 -27.28
#